data_AF-A0A2N5Y626-F1
#
_entry.id   AF-A0A2N5Y626-F1
#
_cell.length_a   1.000
_cell.length_b   1.000
_cell.length_c   1.000
_cell.angle_alpha   90.00
_cell.angle_beta   90.00
_cell.angle_gamma   90.00
#
_symmetry.space_group_name_H-M   'P 1'
#
loop_
_entity.id
_entity.type
_entity.pdbx_description
1 polymer ?
#
loop_
_entity_poly.entity_id
_entity_poly.type
_entity_poly.pdbx_seq_one_letter_code
_entity_poly.pdbx_strand_id
1 'polypeptide(L)'
;MKTLARALLVAAMPLIAGGAWAEVTQDCILEGTVDKEKAEQMGRDVYVAFHSAGRAERNSECNLNRRNRVQFKEPKNATIESAPHGAKVKYRYTEEDNQQGKWKLLGVSAPNKGA
;
A
#
# COMPACT_ATOMS: atom_id res chain seq x y z
N MET A 1 -66.01 19.27 -19.12
CA MET A 1 -65.05 18.15 -19.28
C MET A 1 -63.88 18.63 -20.13
N LYS A 2 -62.66 18.60 -19.57
CA LYS A 2 -61.37 18.25 -20.21
C LYS A 2 -60.22 18.80 -19.37
N THR A 3 -59.66 17.92 -18.57
CA THR A 3 -58.44 18.05 -17.79
C THR A 3 -57.24 18.23 -18.70
N LEU A 4 -56.54 19.36 -18.63
CA LEU A 4 -55.23 19.54 -19.24
C LEU A 4 -54.15 19.18 -18.21
N ALA A 5 -53.78 17.89 -18.20
CA ALA A 5 -52.63 17.41 -17.46
C ALA A 5 -51.34 17.92 -18.13
N ARG A 6 -50.69 18.90 -17.52
CA ARG A 6 -49.31 19.28 -17.88
C ARG A 6 -48.37 18.22 -17.33
N ALA A 7 -47.88 17.37 -18.23
CA ALA A 7 -46.87 16.36 -17.93
C ALA A 7 -45.55 17.05 -17.54
N LEU A 8 -45.11 16.82 -16.29
CA LEU A 8 -43.76 17.13 -15.82
C LEU A 8 -42.79 16.11 -16.41
N LEU A 9 -42.04 16.50 -17.43
CA LEU A 9 -40.86 15.77 -17.90
C LEU A 9 -39.74 15.95 -16.87
N VAL A 10 -39.70 15.08 -15.87
CA VAL A 10 -38.51 14.90 -15.03
C VAL A 10 -37.47 14.17 -15.89
N ALA A 11 -36.55 14.93 -16.47
CA ALA A 11 -35.36 14.37 -17.09
C ALA A 11 -34.46 13.82 -15.97
N ALA A 12 -34.67 12.56 -15.59
CA ALA A 12 -33.72 11.80 -14.80
C ALA A 12 -32.51 11.52 -15.69
N MET A 13 -31.52 12.43 -15.69
CA MET A 13 -30.20 12.12 -16.25
C MET A 13 -29.61 10.97 -15.43
N PRO A 14 -29.29 9.82 -16.06
CA PRO A 14 -28.52 8.81 -15.38
C PRO A 14 -27.14 9.42 -15.13
N LEU A 15 -26.82 9.65 -13.86
CA LEU A 15 -25.44 9.86 -13.44
C LEU A 15 -24.70 8.59 -13.82
N ILE A 16 -24.07 8.59 -15.00
CA ILE A 16 -23.06 7.61 -15.35
C ILE A 16 -21.93 7.88 -14.36
N ALA A 17 -21.98 7.18 -13.23
CA ALA A 17 -20.85 7.02 -12.35
C ALA A 17 -19.82 6.23 -13.16
N GLY A 18 -19.03 6.94 -13.95
CA GLY A 18 -17.80 6.40 -14.50
C GLY A 18 -16.98 5.96 -13.31
N GLY A 19 -16.86 4.64 -13.11
CA GLY A 19 -15.89 4.12 -12.17
C GLY A 19 -14.54 4.67 -12.59
N ALA A 20 -13.97 5.56 -11.78
CA ALA A 20 -12.58 5.90 -11.94
C ALA A 20 -11.80 4.61 -11.68
N TRP A 21 -11.33 3.99 -12.76
CA TRP A 21 -10.32 2.95 -12.67
C TRP A 21 -9.07 3.69 -12.20
N ALA A 22 -8.88 3.75 -10.89
CA ALA A 22 -7.70 4.39 -10.32
C ALA A 22 -6.49 3.63 -10.85
N GLU A 23 -5.76 4.28 -11.75
CA GLU A 23 -4.59 3.68 -12.38
C GLU A 23 -3.51 3.45 -11.31
N VAL A 24 -2.94 2.25 -11.29
CA VAL A 24 -1.85 1.92 -10.37
C VAL A 24 -0.60 2.57 -10.91
N THR A 25 -0.14 3.62 -10.22
CA THR A 25 1.04 4.40 -10.61
C THR A 25 2.33 3.81 -10.07
N GLN A 26 2.28 3.07 -8.97
CA GLN A 26 3.43 2.34 -8.41
C GLN A 26 2.97 0.98 -7.88
N ASP A 27 3.74 -0.07 -8.18
CA ASP A 27 3.54 -1.38 -7.58
C ASP A 27 4.87 -2.12 -7.44
N CYS A 28 5.35 -2.11 -6.19
CA CYS A 28 6.68 -2.53 -5.80
C CYS A 28 6.63 -3.66 -4.78
N ILE A 29 7.60 -4.56 -4.85
CA ILE A 29 7.95 -5.51 -3.78
C ILE A 29 9.19 -4.98 -3.08
N LEU A 30 9.09 -4.80 -1.78
CA LEU A 30 10.19 -4.39 -0.94
C LEU A 30 10.59 -5.54 -0.02
N GLU A 31 11.90 -5.76 0.11
CA GLU A 31 12.46 -6.68 1.10
C GLU A 31 13.31 -5.92 2.10
N GLY A 32 13.12 -6.27 3.37
CA GLY A 32 13.80 -5.65 4.48
C GLY A 32 14.00 -6.59 5.64
N THR A 33 14.63 -6.05 6.67
CA THR A 33 14.92 -6.77 7.92
C THR A 33 14.36 -6.00 9.10
N VAL A 34 13.74 -6.70 10.05
CA VAL A 34 13.30 -6.12 11.33
C VAL A 34 14.51 -5.79 12.19
N ASP A 35 14.60 -4.55 12.64
CA ASP A 35 15.67 -4.05 13.51
C ASP A 35 15.05 -3.46 14.78
N LYS A 36 14.96 -4.30 15.82
CA LYS A 36 14.43 -3.90 17.13
C LYS A 36 15.32 -2.92 17.88
N GLU A 37 16.64 -2.98 17.69
CA GLU A 37 17.57 -2.05 18.35
C GLU A 37 17.32 -0.63 17.83
N LYS A 38 17.12 -0.50 16.51
CA LYS A 38 16.77 0.79 15.91
C LYS A 38 15.37 1.25 16.28
N ALA A 39 14.41 0.34 16.42
CA ALA A 39 13.06 0.65 16.87
C ALA A 39 13.08 1.27 18.28
N GLU A 40 13.79 0.64 19.23
CA GLU A 40 13.96 1.12 20.61
C GLU A 40 14.65 2.49 20.67
N GLN A 41 15.74 2.68 19.92
CA GLN A 41 16.44 3.98 19.82
C GLN A 41 15.53 5.11 19.30
N MET A 42 14.53 4.78 18.48
CA MET A 42 13.60 5.74 17.90
C MET A 42 12.29 5.86 18.68
N GLY A 43 12.12 5.12 19.79
CA GLY A 43 10.87 5.07 20.55
C GLY A 43 9.69 4.54 19.73
N ARG A 44 9.93 3.51 18.89
CA ARG A 44 8.94 2.86 18.04
C ARG A 44 8.87 1.37 18.36
N ASP A 45 7.71 0.76 18.15
CA ASP A 45 7.51 -0.67 18.40
C ASP A 45 8.24 -1.54 17.37
N VAL A 46 8.27 -1.10 16.10
CA VAL A 46 8.91 -1.80 15.00
C VAL A 46 9.67 -0.81 14.11
N TYR A 47 10.83 -1.27 13.63
CA TYR A 47 11.56 -0.64 12.54
C TYR A 47 11.98 -1.70 11.53
N VAL A 48 11.76 -1.40 10.25
CA VAL A 48 12.18 -2.26 9.13
C VAL A 48 13.21 -1.52 8.30
N ALA A 49 14.40 -2.10 8.20
CA ALA A 49 15.44 -1.64 7.29
C ALA A 49 15.22 -2.28 5.92
N PHE A 50 14.58 -1.55 5.00
CA PHE A 50 14.44 -1.99 3.61
C PHE A 50 15.78 -1.89 2.88
N HIS A 51 16.21 -2.98 2.27
CA HIS A 51 17.48 -3.07 1.54
C HIS A 51 17.27 -3.30 0.03
N SER A 52 16.06 -3.67 -0.40
CA SER A 52 15.73 -3.81 -1.82
C SER A 52 14.29 -3.39 -2.12
N ALA A 53 14.09 -2.91 -3.34
CA ALA A 53 12.78 -2.65 -3.92
C ALA A 53 12.83 -3.03 -5.40
N GLY A 54 11.80 -3.70 -5.88
CA GLY A 54 11.67 -4.12 -7.27
C GLY A 54 10.22 -4.10 -7.74
N ARG A 55 10.00 -4.25 -9.04
CA ARG A 55 8.64 -4.34 -9.62
C ARG A 55 7.92 -5.59 -9.10
N ALA A 56 6.65 -5.45 -8.73
CA ALA A 56 5.82 -6.59 -8.36
C ALA A 56 5.42 -7.44 -9.56
N GLU A 57 5.15 -6.81 -10.70
CA GLU A 57 4.76 -7.47 -11.94
C GLU A 57 5.63 -6.97 -13.10
N ARG A 58 5.69 -7.72 -14.20
CA ARG A 58 6.51 -7.35 -15.38
C ARG A 58 6.17 -5.96 -15.92
N ASN A 59 4.89 -5.60 -15.88
CA ASN A 59 4.38 -4.35 -16.43
C ASN A 59 4.12 -3.28 -15.36
N SER A 60 4.55 -3.50 -14.10
CA SER A 60 4.35 -2.50 -13.06
C SER A 60 5.49 -1.47 -13.03
N GLU A 61 5.14 -0.24 -12.64
CA GLU A 61 6.13 0.77 -12.32
C GLU A 61 6.63 0.60 -10.88
N CYS A 62 7.94 0.79 -10.69
CA CYS A 62 8.53 0.86 -9.35
C CYS A 62 9.68 1.85 -9.33
N ASN A 63 9.40 3.06 -8.85
CA ASN A 63 10.28 4.22 -8.82
C ASN A 63 10.52 4.70 -7.38
N LEU A 64 10.55 3.77 -6.41
CA LEU A 64 10.89 4.05 -5.01
C LEU A 64 12.38 4.39 -4.88
N ASN A 65 12.71 5.63 -5.19
CA ASN A 65 14.08 6.13 -5.14
C ASN A 65 14.36 6.81 -3.80
N ARG A 66 15.64 6.92 -3.38
CA ARG A 66 16.04 7.53 -2.09
C ARG A 66 15.50 8.96 -1.86
N ARG A 67 15.12 9.68 -2.91
CA ARG A 67 14.55 11.05 -2.83
C ARG A 67 13.05 11.05 -2.53
N ASN A 68 12.33 10.02 -2.97
CA ASN A 68 10.91 9.80 -2.67
C ASN A 68 10.83 8.80 -1.51
N ARG A 69 11.27 9.23 -0.32
CA ARG A 69 11.14 8.44 0.91
C ARG A 69 9.67 8.27 1.25
N VAL A 70 9.06 7.23 0.69
CA VAL A 70 7.75 6.77 1.14
C VAL A 70 7.91 6.40 2.62
N GLN A 71 7.15 7.08 3.46
CA GLN A 71 7.12 6.76 4.88
C GLN A 71 6.45 5.40 5.01
N PHE A 72 7.22 4.39 5.41
CA PHE A 72 6.68 3.10 5.79
C PHE A 72 5.72 3.32 6.95
N LYS A 73 4.44 3.07 6.70
CA LYS A 73 3.40 3.03 7.71
C LYS A 73 3.01 1.59 7.88
N GLU A 74 3.35 1.05 9.03
CA GLU A 74 2.99 -0.31 9.38
C GLU A 74 1.47 -0.48 9.34
N PRO A 75 0.95 -1.51 8.65
CA PRO A 75 -0.46 -1.85 8.74
C PRO A 75 -0.77 -2.27 10.18
N LYS A 76 -1.71 -1.61 10.85
CA LYS A 76 -2.16 -2.00 12.20
C LYS A 76 -2.56 -3.48 12.20
N ASN A 77 -2.12 -4.24 13.21
CA ASN A 77 -2.28 -5.71 13.34
C ASN A 77 -1.38 -6.56 12.43
N ALA A 78 -0.25 -6.03 11.96
CA ALA A 78 0.71 -6.83 11.22
C ALA A 78 1.44 -7.80 12.16
N THR A 79 1.59 -9.06 11.76
CA THR A 79 2.40 -10.10 12.44
C THR A 79 3.83 -9.65 12.77
N ILE A 80 4.30 -8.56 12.17
CA ILE A 80 5.65 -8.05 12.29
C ILE A 80 5.98 -7.47 13.68
N GLU A 81 5.02 -7.00 14.47
CA GLU A 81 5.26 -6.56 15.87
C GLU A 81 5.86 -7.70 16.71
N SER A 82 5.38 -8.92 16.48
CA SER A 82 5.89 -10.13 17.13
C SER A 82 7.14 -10.72 16.50
N ALA A 83 7.58 -10.22 15.33
CA ALA A 83 8.72 -10.78 14.63
C ALA A 83 10.02 -10.56 15.41
N PRO A 84 10.95 -11.54 15.45
CA PRO A 84 12.23 -11.35 16.13
C PRO A 84 13.12 -10.34 15.40
N HIS A 85 14.09 -9.76 16.12
CA HIS A 85 15.17 -9.00 15.49
C HIS A 85 15.86 -9.85 14.42
N GLY A 86 16.17 -9.25 13.27
CA GLY A 86 16.77 -9.93 12.13
C GLY A 86 15.78 -10.69 11.24
N ALA A 87 14.48 -10.74 11.58
CA ALA A 87 13.48 -11.35 10.73
C ALA A 87 13.43 -10.67 9.35
N LYS A 88 13.38 -11.46 8.29
CA LYS A 88 13.23 -10.96 6.92
C LYS A 88 11.76 -10.76 6.62
N VAL A 89 11.44 -9.63 6.03
CA VAL A 89 10.07 -9.24 5.71
C VAL A 89 9.94 -8.82 4.27
N LYS A 90 8.79 -9.15 3.68
CA LYS A 90 8.44 -8.79 2.31
C LYS A 90 7.14 -8.01 2.32
N TYR A 91 7.15 -6.84 1.70
CA TYR A 91 5.99 -5.97 1.55
C TYR A 91 5.70 -5.71 0.07
N ARG A 92 4.41 -5.56 -0.25
CA ARG A 92 3.96 -4.94 -1.48
C ARG A 92 3.55 -3.50 -1.17
N TYR A 93 4.11 -2.55 -1.89
CA TYR A 93 3.71 -1.15 -1.87
C TYR A 93 2.96 -0.86 -3.16
N THR A 94 1.74 -0.37 -3.05
CA THR A 94 0.90 -0.01 -4.19
C THR A 94 0.40 1.41 -4.04
N GLU A 95 0.61 2.24 -5.05
CA GLU A 95 0.11 3.61 -5.13
C GLU A 95 -0.81 3.72 -6.33
N GLU A 96 -1.96 4.34 -6.12
CA GLU A 96 -2.93 4.66 -7.17
C GLU A 96 -2.92 6.17 -7.37
N ASP A 97 -3.28 6.63 -8.57
CA ASP A 97 -3.31 8.06 -8.86
C ASP A 97 -4.13 8.85 -7.81
N ASN A 98 -3.54 9.95 -7.33
CA ASN A 98 -4.09 10.81 -6.27
C ASN A 98 -4.42 10.11 -4.92
N GLN A 99 -3.92 8.90 -4.66
CA GLN A 99 -4.13 8.18 -3.38
C GLN A 99 -2.84 8.00 -2.58
N GLN A 100 -2.98 7.91 -1.24
CA GLN A 100 -1.87 7.51 -0.40
C GLN A 100 -1.48 6.05 -0.69
N GLY A 101 -0.18 5.81 -0.84
CA GLY A 101 0.34 4.47 -1.03
C GLY A 101 -0.02 3.51 0.10
N LYS A 102 -0.40 2.30 -0.29
CA LYS A 102 -0.88 1.21 0.57
C LYS A 102 0.25 0.19 0.76
N TRP A 103 0.46 -0.24 2.00
CA TRP A 103 1.42 -1.27 2.35
C TRP A 103 0.70 -2.58 2.66
N LYS A 104 1.14 -3.67 2.04
CA LYS A 104 0.63 -5.03 2.31
C LYS A 104 1.79 -5.94 2.69
N LEU A 105 1.73 -6.52 3.89
CA LEU A 105 2.68 -7.54 4.30
C LEU A 105 2.42 -8.81 3.47
N LEU A 106 3.45 -9.28 2.77
CA LEU A 106 3.39 -10.52 1.98
C LEU A 106 3.96 -11.70 2.75
N GLY A 107 4.90 -11.47 3.66
CA GLY A 107 5.46 -12.52 4.48
C GLY A 107 6.50 -12.03 5.48
N VAL A 108 6.65 -12.81 6.55
CA VAL A 108 7.69 -12.68 7.56
C VAL A 108 8.37 -14.04 7.66
N SER A 109 9.68 -14.05 7.67
CA SER A 109 10.48 -15.26 7.86
C SER A 109 11.50 -15.03 8.97
N ALA A 110 11.74 -16.06 9.76
CA ALA A 110 12.73 -16.01 10.84
C ALA A 110 14.11 -15.64 10.28
N PRO A 111 14.97 -14.98 11.07
CA PRO A 111 16.36 -14.80 10.71
C PRO A 111 16.97 -16.16 10.39
N ASN A 112 17.52 -16.33 9.19
CA ASN A 112 18.32 -17.51 8.88
C ASN A 112 19.52 -17.49 9.83
N LYS A 113 19.51 -18.35 10.86
CA LYS A 113 20.74 -18.75 11.54
C LYS A 113 21.55 -19.46 10.46
N GLY A 114 22.67 -18.86 10.06
CA GLY A 114 23.57 -19.45 9.06
C GLY A 114 23.82 -20.91 9.39
N ALA A 115 23.74 -21.76 8.36
CA ALA A 115 24.27 -23.11 8.38
C ALA A 115 25.80 -23.06 8.53
#